data_AF-K6FFN7-F1
#
_entry.id   AF-K6FFN7-F1
#
_cell.length_a   1.000
_cell.length_b   1.000
_cell.length_c   1.000
_cell.angle_alpha   90.00
_cell.angle_beta   90.00
_cell.angle_gamma   90.00
#
_symmetry.space_group_name_H-M   'P 1'
#
loop_
_entity.id
_entity.type
_entity.pdbx_description
1 polymer ?
#
loop_
_entity_poly.entity_id
_entity_poly.type
_entity_poly.pdbx_seq_one_letter_code
_entity_poly.pdbx_strand_id
1 'polypeptide(L)'
;MEQLAFDDSLRTGFETIDEQHALFLSMLTDLAAQIEAGHHRQGVLDAFQGMKLYADGHFSDEEALMEAREYPRLPAHRQLHEAFRSMVMEFENRLGEGVGLVSLETLEYLGSWFIRHIRDEDMRFAAFARKGEDRST
;
A
#
# COMPACT_ATOMS: atom_id res chain seq x y z
N MET A 1 -13.54 7.29 10.00
CA MET A 1 -12.91 6.46 8.96
C MET A 1 -13.63 5.12 8.85
N GLU A 2 -13.94 4.65 7.64
CA GLU A 2 -14.34 3.25 7.44
C GLU A 2 -13.17 2.33 7.79
N GLN A 3 -13.43 1.12 8.30
CA GLN A 3 -12.38 0.26 8.84
C GLN A 3 -11.51 -0.31 7.70
N LEU A 4 -10.27 0.17 7.60
CA LEU A 4 -9.24 -0.37 6.69
C LEU A 4 -8.71 -1.69 7.27
N ALA A 5 -9.53 -2.75 7.23
CA ALA A 5 -9.15 -4.05 7.75
C ALA A 5 -8.66 -4.97 6.63
N PHE A 6 -7.59 -5.70 6.90
CA PHE A 6 -7.20 -6.84 6.08
C PHE A 6 -8.13 -8.02 6.34
N ASP A 7 -8.73 -8.57 5.29
CA ASP A 7 -9.61 -9.73 5.35
C ASP A 7 -9.22 -10.79 4.29
N ASP A 8 -9.89 -11.94 4.33
CA ASP A 8 -9.63 -13.04 3.41
C ASP A 8 -9.80 -12.69 1.93
N SER A 9 -10.56 -11.63 1.59
CA SER A 9 -10.74 -11.17 0.20
C SER A 9 -9.50 -10.48 -0.36
N LEU A 10 -8.55 -10.09 0.51
CA LEU A 10 -7.30 -9.42 0.14
C LEU A 10 -6.10 -10.37 0.12
N ARG A 11 -6.30 -11.66 0.38
CA ARG A 11 -5.24 -12.67 0.38
C ARG A 11 -4.83 -13.06 -1.04
N THR A 12 -3.60 -12.71 -1.39
CA THR A 12 -2.95 -13.11 -2.64
C THR A 12 -2.52 -14.58 -2.59
N GLY A 13 -2.26 -15.11 -1.39
CA GLY A 13 -1.69 -16.45 -1.18
C GLY A 13 -0.16 -16.46 -1.14
N PHE A 14 0.49 -15.30 -1.24
CA PHE A 14 1.91 -15.14 -0.95
C PHE A 14 2.05 -14.60 0.47
N GLU A 15 2.49 -15.44 1.41
CA GLU A 15 2.53 -15.15 2.85
C GLU A 15 3.18 -13.79 3.15
N THR A 16 4.37 -13.54 2.62
CA THR A 16 5.09 -12.27 2.83
C THR A 16 4.34 -11.06 2.29
N ILE A 17 3.67 -11.17 1.14
CA ILE A 17 2.90 -10.06 0.55
C ILE A 17 1.63 -9.81 1.37
N ASP A 18 0.95 -10.86 1.81
CA ASP A 18 -0.25 -10.76 2.62
C ASP A 18 0.04 -10.16 4.01
N GLU A 19 1.17 -10.52 4.63
CA GLU A 19 1.67 -9.89 5.85
C GLU A 19 1.96 -8.40 5.65
N GLN A 20 2.54 -8.04 4.50
CA GLN A 20 2.81 -6.65 4.17
C GLN A 20 1.54 -5.83 3.99
N HIS A 21 0.54 -6.38 3.29
CA HIS A 21 -0.76 -5.73 3.15
C HIS A 21 -1.42 -5.48 4.51
N ALA A 22 -1.43 -6.49 5.38
CA ALA A 22 -2.03 -6.37 6.71
C ALA A 22 -1.34 -5.30 7.56
N LEU A 23 0.00 -5.28 7.56
CA LEU A 23 0.76 -4.28 8.33
C LEU A 23 0.54 -2.87 7.78
N PHE A 24 0.55 -2.68 6.45
CA PHE A 24 0.30 -1.35 5.86
C PHE A 24 -1.09 -0.80 6.23
N LEU A 25 -2.15 -1.63 6.16
CA LEU A 25 -3.49 -1.22 6.57
C LEU A 25 -3.58 -0.92 8.09
N SER A 26 -2.83 -1.64 8.91
CA SER A 26 -2.69 -1.32 10.34
C SER A 26 -2.03 0.04 10.56
N MET A 27 -0.93 0.32 9.85
CA MET A 27 -0.22 1.60 9.94
C MET A 27 -1.12 2.79 9.55
N LEU A 28 -1.93 2.63 8.50
CA LEU A 28 -2.95 3.63 8.11
C LEU A 28 -3.98 3.86 9.21
N THR A 29 -4.49 2.78 9.80
CA THR A 29 -5.48 2.84 10.89
C THR A 29 -4.91 3.52 12.13
N ASP A 30 -3.69 3.16 12.53
CA ASP A 30 -3.01 3.74 13.69
C ASP A 30 -2.72 5.23 13.48
N LEU A 31 -2.28 5.62 12.28
CA LEU A 31 -2.03 7.01 11.94
C LEU A 31 -3.31 7.85 11.96
N ALA A 32 -4.42 7.31 11.45
CA ALA A 32 -5.73 7.96 11.52
C ALA A 32 -6.18 8.18 12.97
N ALA A 33 -6.02 7.17 13.83
CA ALA A 33 -6.34 7.27 15.26
C ALA A 33 -5.49 8.33 15.97
N GLN A 34 -4.19 8.44 15.63
CA GLN A 34 -3.33 9.49 16.18
C GLN A 34 -3.77 10.90 15.78
N ILE A 35 -4.24 11.08 14.54
CA ILE A 35 -4.77 12.38 14.08
C ILE A 35 -6.08 12.71 14.80
N GLU A 36 -7.01 11.74 14.93
CA GLU A 36 -8.29 11.93 15.62
C GLU A 36 -8.10 12.27 17.12
N ALA A 37 -7.13 11.63 17.78
CA ALA A 37 -6.80 11.90 19.17
C ALA A 37 -5.99 13.20 19.39
N GLY A 38 -5.67 13.94 18.33
CA GLY A 38 -4.99 15.23 18.43
C GLY A 38 -3.52 15.12 18.85
N HIS A 39 -2.83 14.04 18.46
CA HIS A 39 -1.41 13.87 18.77
C HIS A 39 -0.53 14.99 18.17
N HIS A 40 0.67 15.14 18.74
CA HIS A 40 1.63 16.16 18.33
C HIS A 40 2.03 16.00 16.85
N ARG A 41 2.12 17.14 16.14
CA ARG A 41 2.47 17.22 14.71
C ARG A 41 3.67 16.36 14.32
N GLN A 42 4.74 16.36 15.11
CA GLN A 42 5.95 15.60 14.79
C GLN A 42 5.69 14.09 14.76
N GLY A 43 4.91 13.55 15.70
CA GLY A 43 4.60 12.11 15.75
C GLY A 43 3.80 11.65 14.54
N VAL A 44 2.83 12.46 14.08
CA VAL A 44 2.06 12.20 12.86
C VAL A 44 2.95 12.21 11.63
N LEU A 45 3.90 13.15 11.55
CA LEU A 45 4.86 13.21 10.44
C LEU A 45 5.78 12.00 10.42
N ASP A 46 6.35 11.62 11.56
CA ASP A 46 7.25 10.46 11.67
C ASP A 46 6.52 9.17 11.29
N ALA A 47 5.28 8.99 11.74
CA ALA A 47 4.44 7.84 11.39
C ALA A 47 4.09 7.82 9.90
N PHE A 48 3.76 8.96 9.29
CA PHE A 48 3.51 9.07 7.85
C PHE A 48 4.75 8.73 7.02
N GLN A 49 5.94 9.20 7.44
CA GLN A 49 7.20 8.85 6.79
C GLN A 49 7.51 7.34 6.89
N GLY A 50 7.26 6.74 8.05
CA GLY A 50 7.37 5.29 8.23
C GLY A 50 6.44 4.52 7.28
N MET A 51 5.18 4.95 7.17
CA MET A 51 4.20 4.36 6.25
C MET A 51 4.64 4.46 4.78
N LYS A 52 5.16 5.61 4.36
CA LYS A 52 5.71 5.81 3.00
C LYS A 52 6.86 4.86 2.71
N LEU A 53 7.84 4.76 3.62
CA LEU A 53 8.98 3.85 3.47
C LEU A 53 8.53 2.39 3.40
N TYR A 54 7.51 2.02 4.18
CA TYR A 54 6.95 0.69 4.18
C TYR A 54 6.29 0.33 2.85
N ALA A 55 5.47 1.24 2.29
CA ALA A 55 4.86 1.04 0.98
C ALA A 55 5.90 0.84 -0.13
N ASP A 56 6.99 1.62 -0.11
CA ASP A 56 8.05 1.51 -1.11
C ASP A 56 8.80 0.17 -1.05
N GLY A 57 9.05 -0.33 0.17
CA GLY A 57 9.60 -1.66 0.39
C GLY A 57 8.67 -2.77 -0.11
N HIS A 58 7.39 -2.69 0.26
CA HIS A 58 6.36 -3.63 -0.20
C HIS A 58 6.27 -3.69 -1.74
N PHE A 59 6.20 -2.55 -2.41
CA PHE A 59 6.17 -2.49 -3.88
C PHE A 59 7.43 -3.08 -4.51
N SER A 60 8.60 -2.87 -3.89
CA SER A 60 9.86 -3.45 -4.38
C SER A 60 9.87 -4.97 -4.27
N ASP A 61 9.39 -5.51 -3.16
CA ASP A 61 9.28 -6.95 -2.94
C ASP A 61 8.28 -7.60 -3.90
N GLU A 62 7.13 -6.97 -4.10
CA GLU A 62 6.11 -7.45 -5.03
C GLU A 62 6.62 -7.43 -6.49
N GLU A 63 7.23 -6.33 -6.91
CA GLU A 63 7.80 -6.22 -8.26
C GLU A 63 8.91 -7.25 -8.52
N ALA A 64 9.77 -7.52 -7.52
CA ALA A 64 10.79 -8.56 -7.61
C ALA A 64 10.17 -9.96 -7.74
N LEU A 65 9.09 -10.22 -7.00
CA LEU A 65 8.34 -11.47 -7.11
C LEU A 65 7.68 -11.60 -8.49
N MET A 66 7.08 -10.54 -9.01
CA MET A 66 6.49 -10.51 -10.36
C MET A 66 7.53 -10.75 -11.45
N GLU A 67 8.72 -10.16 -11.32
CA GLU A 67 9.85 -10.33 -12.24
C GLU A 67 10.35 -11.78 -12.24
N ALA A 68 10.51 -12.38 -11.05
CA ALA A 68 10.89 -13.78 -10.90
C ALA A 68 9.87 -14.77 -11.50
N ARG A 69 8.59 -14.37 -11.59
CA ARG A 69 7.52 -15.15 -12.21
C ARG A 69 7.27 -14.79 -13.68
N GLU A 70 8.10 -13.92 -14.26
CA GLU A 70 7.97 -13.44 -15.64
C GLU A 70 6.59 -12.86 -15.96
N TYR A 71 5.99 -12.13 -15.00
CA TYR A 71 4.65 -11.59 -15.15
C TYR A 71 4.59 -10.55 -16.28
N PRO A 72 3.83 -10.79 -17.37
CA PRO A 72 3.89 -9.95 -18.57
C PRO A 72 3.33 -8.53 -18.38
N ARG A 73 2.59 -8.29 -17.29
CA ARG A 73 2.01 -6.98 -16.98
C ARG A 73 2.79 -6.18 -15.93
N LEU A 74 3.96 -6.66 -15.51
CA LEU A 74 4.85 -5.95 -14.58
C LEU A 74 5.08 -4.47 -14.97
N PRO A 75 5.32 -4.10 -16.26
CA PRO A 75 5.50 -2.69 -16.62
C PRO A 75 4.29 -1.80 -16.30
N ALA A 76 3.07 -2.33 -16.46
CA ALA A 76 1.85 -1.61 -16.13
C ALA A 76 1.63 -1.53 -14.61
N HIS A 77 1.97 -2.59 -13.88
CA HIS A 77 1.89 -2.63 -12.42
C HIS A 77 2.83 -1.59 -11.77
N ARG A 78 4.09 -1.52 -12.24
CA ARG A 78 5.08 -0.51 -11.84
C ARG A 78 4.58 0.93 -12.01
N GLN A 79 3.81 1.21 -13.06
CA GLN A 79 3.23 2.55 -13.28
C GLN A 79 2.19 2.91 -12.22
N LEU A 80 1.44 1.93 -11.71
CA LEU A 80 0.49 2.14 -10.63
C LEU A 80 1.21 2.44 -9.32
N HIS A 81 2.27 1.70 -9.00
CA HIS A 81 3.13 1.97 -7.85
C HIS A 81 3.76 3.37 -7.93
N GLU A 82 4.28 3.76 -9.10
CA GLU A 82 4.87 5.08 -9.30
C GLU A 82 3.85 6.21 -9.13
N ALA A 83 2.61 6.00 -9.60
CA ALA A 83 1.52 6.95 -9.38
C ALA A 83 1.18 7.09 -7.89
N PHE A 84 1.20 5.99 -7.12
CA PHE A 84 1.02 6.04 -5.67
C PHE A 84 2.17 6.77 -4.97
N ARG A 85 3.43 6.47 -5.32
CA ARG A 85 4.60 7.17 -4.78
C ARG A 85 4.51 8.67 -5.03
N SER A 86 4.15 9.07 -6.26
CA SER A 86 3.97 10.47 -6.65
C SER A 86 2.91 11.17 -5.82
N MET A 87 1.76 10.51 -5.61
CA MET A 87 0.66 11.01 -4.79
C MET A 87 1.08 11.18 -3.32
N VAL A 88 1.80 10.22 -2.75
CA VAL A 88 2.31 10.31 -1.37
C VAL A 88 3.31 11.46 -1.23
N MET A 89 4.20 11.66 -2.22
CA MET A 89 5.13 12.80 -2.24
C MET A 89 4.41 14.15 -2.34
N GLU A 90 3.35 14.25 -3.15
CA GLU A 90 2.55 15.47 -3.25
C GLU A 90 1.90 15.81 -1.90
N PHE A 91 1.38 14.80 -1.19
CA PHE A 91 0.86 15.00 0.15
C PHE A 91 1.95 15.43 1.13
N GLU A 92 3.13 14.81 1.11
CA GLU A 92 4.25 15.19 1.98
C GLU A 92 4.70 16.65 1.77
N ASN A 93 4.79 17.09 0.51
CA ASN A 93 5.21 18.46 0.18
C ASN A 93 4.23 19.50 0.75
N ARG A 94 2.92 19.22 0.70
CA ARG A 94 1.88 20.11 1.28
C ARG A 94 2.05 20.28 2.80
N LEU A 95 2.57 19.28 3.51
CA LEU A 95 2.85 19.34 4.95
C LEU A 95 4.01 20.29 5.28
N GLY A 96 5.00 20.35 4.40
CA GLY A 96 6.19 21.21 4.52
C GLY A 96 5.86 22.70 4.39
N GLU A 97 4.84 23.05 3.62
CA GLU A 97 4.41 24.43 3.36
C GLU A 97 3.58 25.06 4.50
N GLY A 98 3.37 24.33 5.60
CA GLY A 98 2.58 24.81 6.74
C GLY A 98 1.07 24.72 6.54
N VAL A 99 0.62 24.10 5.45
CA VAL A 99 -0.80 23.92 5.10
C VAL A 99 -1.27 22.56 5.60
N GLY A 100 -1.70 22.51 6.87
CA GLY A 100 -2.45 21.38 7.44
C GLY A 100 -1.63 20.12 7.71
N LEU A 101 -2.01 19.37 8.74
CA LEU A 101 -1.51 18.01 8.96
C LEU A 101 -1.98 17.08 7.82
N VAL A 102 -1.39 15.87 7.75
CA VAL A 102 -2.00 14.74 7.03
C VAL A 102 -3.46 14.68 7.46
N SER A 103 -4.39 14.87 6.53
CA SER A 103 -5.82 14.85 6.87
C SER A 103 -6.33 13.42 6.90
N LEU A 104 -7.41 13.19 7.64
CA LEU A 104 -8.11 11.91 7.60
C LEU A 104 -8.58 11.57 6.18
N GLU A 105 -9.00 12.57 5.40
CA GLU A 105 -9.37 12.42 3.99
C GLU A 105 -8.19 11.90 3.14
N THR A 106 -6.96 12.39 3.38
CA THR A 106 -5.77 11.86 2.70
C THR A 106 -5.56 10.38 3.03
N LEU A 107 -5.70 9.99 4.30
CA LEU A 107 -5.52 8.59 4.70
C LEU A 107 -6.62 7.68 4.17
N GLU A 108 -7.87 8.15 4.16
CA GLU A 108 -9.01 7.44 3.56
C GLU A 108 -8.77 7.18 2.07
N TYR A 109 -8.25 8.18 1.36
CA TYR A 109 -7.92 8.05 -0.06
C TYR A 109 -6.78 7.06 -0.31
N LEU A 110 -5.69 7.14 0.46
CA LEU A 110 -4.55 6.21 0.36
C LEU A 110 -4.98 4.77 0.67
N GLY A 111 -5.74 4.56 1.74
CA GLY A 111 -6.26 3.24 2.11
C GLY A 111 -7.23 2.67 1.06
N SER A 112 -8.12 3.50 0.53
CA SER A 112 -9.05 3.09 -0.54
C SER A 112 -8.32 2.70 -1.82
N TRP A 113 -7.29 3.47 -2.20
CA TRP A 113 -6.45 3.13 -3.34
C TRP A 113 -5.74 1.79 -3.11
N PHE A 114 -5.15 1.58 -1.94
CA PHE A 114 -4.38 0.38 -1.62
C PHE A 114 -5.26 -0.88 -1.62
N ILE A 115 -6.42 -0.84 -0.96
CA ILE A 115 -7.39 -1.95 -0.97
C ILE A 115 -7.83 -2.29 -2.40
N ARG A 116 -8.10 -1.26 -3.22
CA ARG A 116 -8.48 -1.47 -4.61
C ARG A 116 -7.34 -2.06 -5.43
N HIS A 117 -6.11 -1.59 -5.22
CA HIS A 117 -4.91 -2.10 -5.89
C HIS A 117 -4.75 -3.60 -5.63
N ILE A 118 -4.84 -4.02 -4.37
CA ILE A 118 -4.80 -5.43 -3.98
C ILE A 118 -5.86 -6.25 -4.73
N ARG A 119 -7.13 -5.80 -4.66
CA ARG A 119 -8.26 -6.53 -5.25
C ARG A 119 -8.17 -6.66 -6.78
N ASP A 120 -7.66 -5.64 -7.45
CA ASP A 120 -7.71 -5.54 -8.91
C ASP A 120 -6.43 -6.05 -9.59
N GLU A 121 -5.25 -5.73 -9.03
CA GLU A 121 -3.95 -5.90 -9.67
C GLU A 121 -3.13 -7.01 -9.00
N ASP A 122 -2.95 -6.98 -7.68
CA ASP A 122 -2.14 -7.98 -6.96
C ASP A 122 -2.82 -9.35 -7.04
N MET A 123 -4.16 -9.38 -6.92
CA MET A 123 -4.95 -10.60 -7.12
C MET A 123 -4.88 -11.13 -8.56
N ARG A 124 -4.70 -10.24 -9.55
CA ARG A 124 -4.49 -10.65 -10.95
C ARG A 124 -3.12 -11.28 -11.13
N PHE A 125 -2.09 -10.70 -10.52
CA PHE A 125 -0.76 -11.32 -10.48
C PHE A 125 -0.82 -12.68 -9.79
N ALA A 126 -1.45 -12.78 -8.62
CA ALA A 126 -1.59 -14.02 -7.88
C ALA A 126 -2.31 -15.11 -8.70
N ALA A 127 -3.37 -14.75 -9.44
CA ALA A 127 -4.05 -15.68 -10.33
C ALA A 127 -3.17 -16.15 -11.51
N PHE A 128 -2.28 -15.29 -12.03
CA PHE A 128 -1.31 -15.68 -13.04
C PHE A 128 -0.26 -16.65 -12.47
N ALA A 129 0.31 -16.32 -11.32
CA ALA A 129 1.36 -17.11 -10.70
C ALA A 129 0.91 -18.53 -10.33
N ARG A 130 -0.32 -18.70 -9.82
CA ARG A 130 -0.93 -20.02 -9.56
C ARG A 130 -1.07 -20.88 -10.83
N LYS A 131 -1.41 -20.27 -11.96
CA LYS A 131 -1.51 -21.00 -13.25
C LYS A 131 -0.16 -21.46 -13.79
N GLY A 132 0.93 -20.80 -13.39
CA GLY A 132 2.29 -21.22 -13.72
C GLY A 132 2.72 -22.48 -12.95
N GLU A 133 2.22 -22.67 -11.74
CA GLU A 133 2.54 -23.83 -10.89
C GLU A 133 1.90 -25.12 -11.39
N ASP A 134 0.64 -25.06 -11.86
CA ASP A 134 -0.09 -26.21 -12.44
C ASP A 134 0.52 -26.75 -13.74
N ARG A 135 1.34 -25.96 -14.45
CA ARG A 135 1.95 -26.35 -15.73
C ARG A 135 3.30 -27.05 -15.59
N SER A 136 3.81 -27.19 -14.36
CA SER A 136 5.08 -27.84 -14.06
C SER A 136 4.93 -29.28 -13.53
N THR A 137 3.75 -29.89 -13.68
CA THR A 137 3.48 -31.29 -13.28
C THR A 137 3.20 -32.18 -14.48
#